data_AF-A0A967PC22-F1
#
_entry.id   AF-A0A967PC22-F1
#
_cell.length_a   1.000
_cell.length_b   1.000
_cell.length_c   1.000
_cell.angle_alpha   90.00
_cell.angle_beta   90.00
_cell.angle_gamma   90.00
#
_symmetry.space_group_name_H-M   'P 1'
#
loop_
_entity.id
_entity.type
_entity.pdbx_description
1 polymer ?
#
loop_
_entity_poly.entity_id
_entity_poly.type
_entity_poly.pdbx_seq_one_letter_code
_entity_poly.pdbx_strand_id
1 'polypeptide(L)'
;LGLALVMILVSDGKGFTMSLRLNEISSYSSTSVLLPFFKKAVIDLGPLYIVFAVVVIVGSSNAVNLTDGLDGLAIGSIAVVVGTYLVFSYLSGNIIFARYLQIP
;
A
#
# COMPACT_ATOMS: atom_id res chain seq x y z
N LEU A 1 2.67 -10.46 15.89
CA LEU A 1 3.52 -9.31 16.30
C LEU A 1 3.74 -8.30 15.19
N GLY A 2 4.20 -8.69 13.98
CA GLY A 2 4.45 -7.73 12.89
C GLY A 2 3.23 -6.92 12.43
N LEU A 3 2.05 -7.55 12.36
CA LEU A 3 0.79 -6.89 12.00
C LEU A 3 0.30 -5.90 13.07
N ALA A 4 0.59 -6.18 14.35
CA ALA A 4 0.26 -5.30 15.46
C ALA A 4 1.19 -4.07 15.49
N LEU A 5 2.45 -4.22 15.08
CA LEU A 5 3.43 -3.13 15.02
C LEU A 5 3.11 -2.15 13.87
N VAL A 6 2.60 -2.65 12.75
CA VAL A 6 2.08 -1.82 11.64
C VAL A 6 0.79 -1.08 12.05
N MET A 7 -0.12 -1.73 12.78
CA MET A 7 -1.32 -1.05 13.29
C MET A 7 -1.01 0.01 14.35
N ILE A 8 0.00 -0.19 15.22
CA ILE A 8 0.37 0.81 16.23
C ILE A 8 1.01 2.05 15.59
N LEU A 9 1.78 1.90 14.50
CA LEU A 9 2.28 3.04 13.73
C LEU A 9 1.18 3.81 12.99
N VAL A 10 0.07 3.14 12.66
CA VAL A 10 -1.12 3.78 12.06
C VAL A 10 -2.05 4.37 13.13
N SER A 11 -2.06 3.80 14.34
CA SER A 11 -2.97 4.18 15.43
C SER A 11 -2.40 5.25 16.36
N ASP A 12 -1.09 5.41 16.47
CA ASP A 12 -0.50 6.43 17.34
C ASP A 12 -0.30 7.71 16.53
N GLY A 13 -1.20 8.68 16.76
CA GLY A 13 -1.38 9.94 16.03
C GLY A 13 -0.20 10.92 16.10
N LYS A 14 1.01 10.47 15.76
CA LYS A 14 2.26 11.25 15.72
C LYS A 14 3.07 11.04 14.44
N GLY A 15 2.39 10.71 13.33
CA GLY A 15 2.88 10.99 11.98
C GLY A 15 2.55 12.41 11.52
N PHE A 16 3.05 13.39 12.29
CA PHE A 16 3.09 14.86 12.23
C PHE A 16 2.46 15.73 11.09
N THR A 17 1.83 15.26 10.02
CA THR A 17 1.21 16.17 9.02
C THR A 17 -0.11 15.68 8.38
N MET A 18 -0.60 14.48 8.70
CA MET A 18 -1.80 13.93 8.06
C MET A 18 -3.13 14.33 8.74
N SER A 19 -3.12 15.20 9.76
CA SER A 19 -4.32 15.56 10.53
C SER A 19 -5.05 16.82 10.07
N LEU A 20 -4.54 17.55 9.05
CA LEU A 20 -5.09 18.86 8.66
C LEU A 20 -5.93 18.88 7.37
N ARG A 21 -6.28 17.71 6.79
CA ARG A 21 -7.23 17.61 5.66
C ARG A 21 -8.10 16.35 5.70
N LEU A 22 -8.69 16.02 6.85
CA LEU A 22 -9.67 14.93 6.96
C LEU A 22 -10.97 15.13 6.16
N ASN A 23 -11.17 16.29 5.51
CA ASN A 23 -12.37 16.55 4.69
C ASN A 23 -12.26 16.12 3.22
N GLU A 24 -11.06 15.86 2.67
CA GLU A 24 -10.90 15.53 1.24
C GLU A 24 -10.62 14.02 1.00
N ILE A 25 -10.03 13.33 1.99
CA ILE A 25 -9.70 11.89 1.90
C ILE A 25 -10.97 11.01 2.05
N SER A 26 -12.06 11.58 2.60
CA SER A 26 -13.36 10.90 2.77
C SER A 26 -14.12 10.58 1.47
N SER A 27 -13.57 10.86 0.28
CA SER A 27 -14.29 10.64 -0.98
C SER A 27 -14.17 9.22 -1.55
N TYR A 28 -13.27 8.37 -1.03
CA TYR A 28 -13.11 7.00 -1.52
C TYR A 28 -13.53 5.98 -0.46
N SER A 29 -14.41 5.05 -0.84
CA SER A 29 -14.78 3.90 -0.01
C SER A 29 -13.53 3.07 0.30
N SER A 30 -13.40 2.52 1.50
CA SER A 30 -12.26 1.67 1.89
C SER A 30 -12.10 0.42 1.01
N THR A 31 -13.12 0.07 0.22
CA THR A 31 -13.15 -1.04 -0.74
C THR A 31 -12.77 -0.62 -2.16
N SER A 32 -12.31 0.62 -2.35
CA SER A 32 -11.91 1.16 -3.65
C SER A 32 -10.49 0.73 -4.02
N VAL A 33 -10.32 0.28 -5.26
CA VAL A 33 -9.03 -0.04 -5.87
C VAL A 33 -8.73 0.98 -6.96
N LEU A 34 -7.57 1.62 -6.84
CA LEU A 34 -7.05 2.58 -7.82
C LEU A 34 -6.30 1.83 -8.91
N LEU A 35 -6.67 2.08 -10.18
CA LEU A 35 -5.89 1.54 -11.30
C LEU A 35 -4.74 2.49 -11.64
N PRO A 36 -3.48 2.01 -11.63
CA PRO A 36 -2.36 2.83 -12.06
C PRO A 36 -2.57 3.29 -13.52
N PHE A 37 -1.95 4.41 -13.89
CA PHE A 37 -2.04 5.07 -15.20
C PHE A 37 -3.37 5.77 -15.53
N PHE A 38 -4.47 5.41 -14.86
CA PHE A 38 -5.78 6.01 -15.09
C PHE A 38 -6.22 6.88 -13.90
N LYS A 39 -6.04 8.21 -14.02
CA LYS A 39 -6.25 9.20 -12.94
C LYS A 39 -7.66 9.23 -12.31
N LYS A 40 -8.65 8.63 -12.96
CA LYS A 40 -10.05 8.58 -12.48
C LYS A 40 -10.62 7.16 -12.44
N ALA A 41 -9.84 6.14 -12.77
CA ALA A 41 -10.33 4.78 -12.75
C ALA A 41 -10.22 4.22 -11.34
N VAL A 42 -11.32 4.35 -10.61
CA VAL A 42 -11.49 3.81 -9.26
C VAL A 42 -12.57 2.75 -9.34
N ILE A 43 -12.22 1.52 -8.97
CA ILE A 43 -13.14 0.40 -8.95
C ILE A 43 -13.51 0.15 -7.49
N ASP A 44 -14.76 0.36 -7.13
CA ASP A 44 -15.28 -0.08 -5.84
C ASP A 44 -15.68 -1.55 -5.92
N LEU A 45 -14.98 -2.39 -5.17
CA LEU A 45 -15.22 -3.83 -5.11
C LEU A 45 -16.27 -4.21 -4.05
N GLY A 46 -16.62 -3.28 -3.14
CA GLY A 46 -17.48 -3.57 -2.00
C GLY A 46 -17.05 -4.83 -1.24
N PRO A 47 -17.95 -5.77 -0.91
CA PRO A 47 -17.61 -7.01 -0.21
C PRO A 47 -16.58 -7.90 -0.93
N LEU A 48 -16.49 -7.83 -2.26
CA LEU A 48 -15.49 -8.60 -3.04
C LEU A 48 -14.06 -8.16 -2.76
N TYR A 49 -13.87 -6.97 -2.18
CA TYR A 49 -12.56 -6.50 -1.74
C TYR A 49 -11.89 -7.49 -0.79
N ILE A 50 -12.66 -8.14 0.10
CA ILE A 50 -12.13 -9.12 1.05
C ILE A 50 -11.54 -10.32 0.30
N VAL A 51 -12.28 -10.85 -0.68
CA VAL A 51 -11.81 -11.98 -1.50
C VAL A 51 -10.57 -11.58 -2.29
N PHE A 52 -10.58 -10.39 -2.89
CA PHE A 52 -9.44 -9.85 -3.61
C PHE A 52 -8.20 -9.71 -2.71
N ALA A 53 -8.36 -9.11 -1.53
CA ALA A 53 -7.28 -8.95 -0.56
C ALA A 53 -6.70 -10.30 -0.10
N VAL A 54 -7.56 -11.29 0.18
CA VAL A 54 -7.12 -12.65 0.55
C VAL A 54 -6.29 -13.28 -0.58
N VAL A 55 -6.74 -13.18 -1.83
CA VAL A 55 -6.00 -13.71 -2.98
C VAL A 55 -4.62 -13.03 -3.11
N VAL A 56 -4.55 -11.71 -2.95
CA VAL A 56 -3.28 -10.97 -3.03
C VAL A 56 -2.33 -11.37 -1.90
N ILE A 57 -2.81 -11.45 -0.66
CA ILE A 57 -1.98 -11.78 0.51
C ILE A 57 -1.47 -13.22 0.44
N VAL A 58 -2.36 -14.18 0.22
CA VAL A 58 -2.01 -15.61 0.18
C VAL A 58 -1.17 -15.90 -1.09
N GLY A 59 -1.56 -15.32 -2.22
CA GLY A 59 -0.84 -15.46 -3.49
C GLY A 59 0.59 -14.93 -3.42
N SER A 60 0.79 -13.71 -2.90
CA SER A 60 2.13 -13.13 -2.76
C SER A 60 3.01 -13.90 -1.77
N SER A 61 2.45 -14.34 -0.63
CA SER A 61 3.18 -15.14 0.36
C SER A 61 3.66 -16.47 -0.22
N ASN A 62 2.80 -17.15 -0.99
CA ASN A 62 3.14 -18.40 -1.66
C ASN A 62 4.12 -18.19 -2.82
N ALA A 63 4.01 -17.07 -3.55
CA ALA A 63 4.92 -16.73 -4.63
C ALA A 63 6.35 -16.54 -4.11
N VAL A 64 6.53 -15.87 -2.97
CA VAL A 64 7.85 -15.71 -2.33
C VAL A 64 8.39 -17.06 -1.86
N ASN A 65 7.54 -17.90 -1.25
CA ASN A 65 7.95 -19.25 -0.84
C ASN A 65 8.39 -20.11 -2.05
N LEU A 66 7.71 -19.97 -3.20
CA LEU A 66 8.09 -20.67 -4.43
C LEU A 66 9.43 -20.18 -5.01
N THR A 67 9.80 -18.91 -4.79
CA THR A 67 11.07 -18.35 -5.25
C THR A 67 12.22 -18.54 -4.27
N ASP A 68 11.94 -18.97 -3.03
CA ASP A 68 12.91 -19.23 -1.96
C ASP A 68 13.45 -20.67 -1.99
N GLY A 69 14.05 -21.05 -3.12
CA GLY A 69 14.62 -22.39 -3.35
C GLY A 69 16.09 -22.38 -3.82
N LEU A 70 16.68 -21.20 -3.93
CA LEU A 70 18.06 -20.97 -4.38
C LEU A 70 18.67 -19.88 -3.51
N ASP A 71 19.92 -20.07 -3.04
CA ASP A 71 20.60 -19.17 -2.11
C ASP A 71 20.50 -17.70 -2.56
N GLY A 72 19.67 -16.94 -1.85
CA GLY A 72 19.56 -15.49 -2.00
C GLY A 72 18.59 -14.98 -3.09
N LEU A 73 17.88 -15.84 -3.82
CA LEU A 73 16.96 -15.38 -4.88
C LEU A 73 15.74 -14.64 -4.31
N ALA A 74 15.10 -15.21 -3.28
CA ALA A 74 13.96 -14.58 -2.63
C ALA A 74 14.34 -13.24 -1.99
N ILE A 75 15.42 -13.18 -1.20
CA ILE A 75 15.85 -11.94 -0.55
C ILE A 75 16.24 -10.84 -1.55
N GLY A 76 16.88 -11.21 -2.67
CA GLY A 76 17.21 -10.26 -3.74
C GLY A 76 15.95 -9.62 -4.35
N SER A 77 14.93 -10.43 -4.63
CA SER A 77 13.64 -9.92 -5.14
C SER A 77 12.88 -9.06 -4.12
N ILE A 78 12.88 -9.46 -2.84
CA ILE A 78 12.25 -8.71 -1.74
C ILE A 78 12.91 -7.34 -1.57
N ALA A 79 14.25 -7.25 -1.67
CA ALA A 79 14.96 -5.99 -1.54
C ALA A 79 14.51 -4.94 -2.56
N VAL A 80 14.31 -5.35 -3.83
CA VAL A 80 13.81 -4.46 -4.89
C VAL A 80 12.38 -4.02 -4.62
N VAL A 81 11.50 -4.94 -4.20
CA VAL A 81 10.10 -4.64 -3.85
C VAL A 81 10.02 -3.65 -2.68
N VAL A 82 10.78 -3.88 -1.61
CA VAL A 82 10.83 -3.00 -0.43
C VAL A 82 11.38 -1.63 -0.80
N GLY A 83 12.45 -1.56 -1.59
CA GLY A 83 13.00 -0.28 -2.07
C GLY A 83 11.98 0.52 -2.87
N THR A 84 11.22 -0.16 -3.73
CA THR A 84 10.15 0.47 -4.51
C THR A 84 9.06 1.02 -3.61
N TYR A 85 8.55 0.22 -2.66
CA TYR A 85 7.52 0.68 -1.73
C TYR A 85 7.97 1.80 -0.80
N LEU A 86 9.24 1.83 -0.40
CA LEU A 86 9.80 2.92 0.40
C LEU A 86 9.71 4.25 -0.35
N VAL A 87 10.10 4.26 -1.62
CA VAL A 87 10.00 5.46 -2.47
C VAL A 87 8.54 5.91 -2.60
N PHE A 88 7.62 4.99 -2.91
CA PHE A 88 6.19 5.33 -3.03
C PHE A 88 5.59 5.85 -1.71
N SER A 89 5.97 5.25 -0.57
CA SER A 89 5.54 5.70 0.75
C SER A 89 6.01 7.12 1.05
N TYR A 90 7.25 7.47 0.68
CA TYR A 90 7.76 8.83 0.85
C TYR A 90 7.05 9.84 -0.06
N LEU A 91 6.82 9.47 -1.32
CA LEU A 91 6.14 10.34 -2.29
C LEU A 91 4.67 10.61 -1.91
N SER A 92 3.95 9.59 -1.42
CA SER A 92 2.57 9.74 -0.94
C SER A 92 2.51 10.56 0.36
N GLY A 93 3.48 10.39 1.26
CA GLY A 93 3.54 11.15 2.52
C GLY A 93 3.96 12.62 2.38
N ASN A 94 4.64 13.01 1.29
CA ASN A 94 5.02 14.41 1.08
C ASN A 94 3.98 15.18 0.27
N ILE A 95 3.28 16.13 0.90
CA ILE A 95 2.19 16.92 0.30
C ILE A 95 2.59 17.61 -1.02
N ILE A 96 3.81 18.13 -1.10
CA ILE A 96 4.30 18.83 -2.31
C ILE A 96 4.45 17.84 -3.47
N PHE A 97 5.09 16.68 -3.22
CA PHE A 97 5.29 15.66 -4.26
C PHE A 97 3.99 14.95 -4.60
N ALA A 98 3.16 14.57 -3.63
CA ALA A 98 1.86 13.95 -3.86
C ALA A 98 0.97 14.82 -4.76
N ARG A 99 0.90 16.13 -4.49
CA ARG A 99 0.14 17.08 -5.33
C ARG A 99 0.72 17.24 -6.73
N TYR A 100 2.05 17.26 -6.86
CA TYR A 100 2.73 17.41 -8.15
C TYR A 100 2.57 16.15 -9.03
N LEU A 101 2.71 14.97 -8.43
CA LEU A 101 2.59 13.67 -9.10
C LEU A 101 1.14 13.16 -9.20
N GLN A 102 0.19 13.89 -8.59
CA GLN A 102 -1.23 13.55 -8.54
C GLN A 102 -1.48 12.18 -7.89
N ILE A 103 -0.73 11.89 -6.82
CA ILE A 103 -0.94 10.74 -5.95
C ILE A 103 -2.06 11.12 -4.97
N PRO A 104 -3.13 10.31 -4.84
CA PRO A 104 -4.24 10.58 -3.93
C PRO A 104 -3.81 10.55 -2.46
#